data_AF-A0A256HVL6-F1
#
_entry.id   AF-A0A256HVL6-F1
#
_cell.length_a   1.000
_cell.length_b   1.000
_cell.length_c   1.000
_cell.angle_alpha   90.00
_cell.angle_beta   90.00
_cell.angle_gamma   90.00
#
_symmetry.space_group_name_H-M   'P 1'
#
loop_
_entity.id
_entity.type
_entity.pdbx_description
1 polymer ?
#
loop_
_entity_poly.entity_id
_entity_poly.type
_entity_poly.pdbx_seq_one_letter_code
_entity_poly.pdbx_strand_id
1 'polypeptide(L)'
;MTEVAFVLGTESEAVRLAPVIRACERRGVDHAVIHTGEHGAETLERSVFDGFDVPSPDIALDVGSGPHGRQTGTMLAAIERALAETDPAVAVVHGDTNSALAGAVAASKMRPKVAHVEAGLRSFDRSAPAETNRVIADHVADYLFATTEKARWYLVREGVTELRITVTGSTAVDALERVRDRSRPEREVLDEFGLRAGGFLLVDVRRRGNADDPGRFRAVLDGAARAGSAHGLEVVRPVRPRARERSGEVVPDGPAPVRTVEPRRYAAFVRLLSASAAVVTDSSCVQEEACILGTPCVTVQNATERSETTEVGANRLGARDPDGVCRSVTEALESDGEWENPYGTGGAADRVLGALPVDAERGEIVR
;
A
#
# COMPACT_ATOMS: atom_id res chain seq x y z
N MET A 1 -19.96 21.16 7.30
CA MET A 1 -18.95 21.14 8.39
C MET A 1 -18.22 19.85 8.18
N THR A 2 -16.89 19.84 8.07
CA THR A 2 -16.17 18.61 7.72
C THR A 2 -16.52 17.53 8.75
N GLU A 3 -17.04 16.38 8.32
CA GLU A 3 -17.27 15.27 9.24
C GLU A 3 -16.01 14.40 9.33
N VAL A 4 -15.34 14.19 8.19
CA VAL A 4 -14.16 13.33 8.09
C VAL A 4 -12.99 14.07 7.43
N ALA A 5 -11.83 14.12 8.09
CA ALA A 5 -10.59 14.56 7.46
C ALA A 5 -9.64 13.37 7.24
N PHE A 6 -9.21 13.14 6.00
CA PHE A 6 -8.24 12.12 5.64
C PHE A 6 -6.84 12.72 5.64
N VAL A 7 -5.93 12.20 6.47
CA VAL A 7 -4.53 12.62 6.51
C VAL A 7 -3.68 11.55 5.85
N LEU A 8 -2.98 11.91 4.77
CA LEU A 8 -2.15 10.99 4.00
C LEU A 8 -0.93 11.69 3.38
N GLY A 9 0.14 10.97 3.06
CA GLY A 9 1.37 11.55 2.52
C GLY A 9 2.02 10.81 1.36
N THR A 10 1.53 9.62 1.06
CA THR A 10 2.08 8.73 0.04
C THR A 10 1.03 8.32 -0.97
N GLU A 11 1.52 7.96 -2.15
CA GLU A 11 0.71 7.36 -3.21
C GLU A 11 -0.05 6.11 -2.75
N SER A 12 0.60 5.28 -1.93
CA SER A 12 0.01 4.04 -1.42
C SER A 12 -1.17 4.33 -0.48
N GLU A 13 -1.04 5.29 0.42
CA GLU A 13 -2.14 5.70 1.29
C GLU A 13 -3.29 6.28 0.47
N ALA A 14 -2.99 7.10 -0.54
CA ALA A 14 -4.00 7.69 -1.42
C ALA A 14 -4.82 6.61 -2.15
N VAL A 15 -4.15 5.60 -2.72
CA VAL A 15 -4.79 4.45 -3.37
C VAL A 15 -5.71 3.69 -2.41
N ARG A 16 -5.24 3.44 -1.18
CA ARG A 16 -5.97 2.65 -0.18
C ARG A 16 -7.10 3.42 0.51
N LEU A 17 -7.02 4.75 0.59
CA LEU A 17 -8.08 5.60 1.14
C LEU A 17 -9.10 6.06 0.09
N ALA A 18 -8.75 6.08 -1.20
CA ALA A 18 -9.67 6.46 -2.28
C ALA A 18 -11.02 5.71 -2.24
N PRO A 19 -11.09 4.38 -1.97
CA PRO A 19 -12.37 3.70 -1.76
C PRO A 19 -13.23 4.27 -0.64
N VAL A 20 -12.62 4.65 0.49
CA VAL A 20 -13.32 5.22 1.66
C VAL A 20 -13.79 6.63 1.36
N ILE A 21 -12.94 7.45 0.74
CA ILE A 21 -13.29 8.83 0.32
C ILE A 21 -14.48 8.81 -0.64
N ARG A 22 -14.47 7.90 -1.62
CA ARG A 22 -15.63 7.71 -2.50
C ARG A 22 -16.86 7.20 -1.77
N ALA A 23 -16.70 6.43 -0.71
CA ALA A 23 -17.85 6.03 0.11
C ALA A 23 -18.47 7.26 0.78
N CYS A 24 -17.65 8.22 1.24
CA CYS A 24 -18.15 9.50 1.74
C CYS A 24 -18.92 10.26 0.65
N GLU A 25 -18.36 10.41 -0.55
CA GLU A 25 -19.03 11.06 -1.68
C GLU A 25 -20.38 10.41 -2.02
N ARG A 26 -20.43 9.07 -2.09
CA ARG A 26 -21.66 8.32 -2.38
C ARG A 26 -22.74 8.50 -1.31
N ARG A 27 -22.34 8.66 -0.05
CA ARG A 27 -23.26 8.80 1.09
C ARG A 27 -23.50 10.24 1.51
N GLY A 28 -22.95 11.23 0.79
CA GLY A 28 -23.11 12.64 1.13
C GLY A 28 -22.40 13.06 2.43
N VAL A 29 -21.36 12.33 2.86
CA VAL A 29 -20.58 12.68 4.05
C VAL A 29 -19.55 13.74 3.68
N ASP A 30 -19.68 14.93 4.28
CA ASP A 30 -18.73 16.04 4.15
C ASP A 30 -17.33 15.59 4.59
N HIS A 31 -16.35 15.72 3.71
CA HIS A 31 -14.98 15.30 3.98
C HIS A 31 -13.94 16.25 3.40
N ALA A 32 -12.72 16.16 3.93
CA ALA A 32 -11.55 16.86 3.44
C ALA A 32 -10.34 15.93 3.34
N VAL A 33 -9.44 16.19 2.39
CA VAL A 33 -8.19 15.47 2.19
C VAL A 33 -7.02 16.39 2.50
N ILE A 34 -6.25 16.04 3.52
CA ILE A 34 -5.04 16.71 3.96
C ILE A 34 -3.83 15.89 3.49
N HIS A 35 -3.07 16.43 2.55
CA HIS A 35 -1.84 15.81 2.06
C HIS A 35 -0.60 16.38 2.76
N THR A 36 0.26 15.55 3.33
CA THR A 36 1.44 16.03 4.08
C THR A 36 2.58 16.57 3.21
N GLY A 37 2.59 16.25 1.91
CA GLY A 37 3.62 16.71 0.99
C GLY A 37 4.96 16.02 1.16
N GLU A 38 5.00 14.83 1.78
CA GLU A 38 6.23 14.07 2.05
C GLU A 38 7.10 13.84 0.79
N HIS A 39 6.43 13.72 -0.37
CA HIS A 39 7.04 13.45 -1.67
C HIS A 39 6.90 14.60 -2.69
N GLY A 40 6.51 15.80 -2.25
CA GLY A 40 6.21 16.97 -3.11
C GLY A 40 4.78 16.96 -3.67
N ALA A 41 4.28 18.10 -4.15
CA ALA A 41 2.88 18.22 -4.63
C ALA A 41 2.60 17.41 -5.92
N GLU A 42 3.62 17.14 -6.74
CA GLU A 42 3.49 16.43 -8.02
C GLU A 42 3.45 14.88 -7.88
N THR A 43 3.49 14.30 -6.68
CA THR A 43 3.36 12.84 -6.49
C THR A 43 1.92 12.34 -6.52
N LEU A 44 0.94 13.24 -6.36
CA LEU A 44 -0.49 12.95 -6.45
C LEU A 44 -1.10 13.46 -7.76
N GLU A 45 -0.30 13.60 -8.83
CA GLU A 45 -0.88 13.87 -10.13
C GLU A 45 -1.92 12.79 -10.45
N ARG A 46 -3.19 13.20 -10.54
CA ARG A 46 -4.33 12.32 -10.86
C ARG A 46 -4.07 11.46 -12.10
N SER A 47 -3.25 11.96 -13.03
CA SER A 47 -2.80 11.27 -14.24
C SER A 47 -2.05 9.95 -13.97
N VAL A 48 -1.36 9.84 -12.83
CA VAL A 48 -0.58 8.66 -12.41
C VAL A 48 -1.48 7.53 -11.91
N PHE A 49 -2.63 7.88 -11.33
CA PHE A 49 -3.57 6.94 -10.70
C PHE A 49 -4.82 6.70 -11.53
N ASP A 50 -4.71 6.77 -12.85
CA ASP A 50 -5.80 6.46 -13.78
C ASP A 50 -6.55 5.18 -13.35
N GLY A 51 -7.88 5.25 -13.27
CA GLY A 51 -8.74 4.18 -12.76
C GLY A 51 -8.96 4.14 -11.24
N PHE A 52 -8.17 4.83 -10.42
CA PHE A 52 -8.37 4.89 -8.96
C PHE A 52 -9.16 6.10 -8.47
N ASP A 53 -9.43 7.08 -9.33
CA ASP A 53 -10.12 8.34 -8.99
C ASP A 53 -9.58 8.97 -7.69
N VAL A 54 -8.25 9.07 -7.56
CA VAL A 54 -7.65 9.64 -6.35
C VAL A 54 -8.08 11.11 -6.23
N PRO A 55 -8.65 11.51 -5.09
CA PRO A 55 -9.10 12.88 -4.87
C PRO A 55 -7.89 13.84 -4.83
N SER A 56 -8.09 15.05 -5.34
CA SER A 56 -7.13 16.12 -5.14
C SER A 56 -7.19 16.55 -3.67
N PRO A 57 -6.05 16.90 -3.05
CA PRO A 57 -6.06 17.36 -1.67
C PRO A 57 -6.74 18.72 -1.55
N ASP A 58 -7.57 18.89 -0.53
CA ASP A 58 -8.14 20.18 -0.13
C ASP A 58 -7.09 21.05 0.56
N ILE A 59 -6.21 20.42 1.34
CA ILE A 59 -5.06 21.06 1.97
C ILE A 59 -3.80 20.29 1.62
N ALA A 60 -2.86 20.94 0.94
CA ALA A 60 -1.53 20.39 0.68
C ALA A 60 -0.50 21.08 1.59
N LEU A 61 0.11 20.30 2.48
CA LEU A 61 1.20 20.74 3.33
C LEU A 61 2.53 20.60 2.58
N ASP A 62 3.50 21.45 2.90
CA ASP A 62 4.83 21.45 2.25
C ASP A 62 5.91 20.94 3.23
N VAL A 63 5.73 19.73 3.75
CA VAL A 63 6.67 19.17 4.74
C VAL A 63 7.93 18.61 4.09
N GLY A 64 7.79 18.00 2.91
CA GLY A 64 8.90 17.43 2.15
C GLY A 64 9.58 16.23 2.81
N SER A 65 10.72 15.85 2.23
CA SER A 65 11.55 14.73 2.72
C SER A 65 12.56 15.18 3.78
N GLY A 66 12.85 14.32 4.76
CA GLY A 66 13.88 14.59 5.78
C GLY A 66 14.11 13.43 6.74
N PRO A 67 15.03 13.58 7.71
CA PRO A 67 15.20 12.59 8.78
C PRO A 67 13.90 12.43 9.59
N HIS A 68 13.57 11.19 10.00
CA HIS A 68 12.30 10.84 10.67
C HIS A 68 11.86 11.84 11.74
N GLY A 69 12.72 12.15 12.72
CA GLY A 69 12.34 13.05 13.82
C GLY A 69 11.99 14.48 13.36
N ARG A 70 12.75 15.04 12.41
CA ARG A 70 12.47 16.37 11.87
C ARG A 70 11.18 16.34 11.04
N GLN A 71 11.06 15.36 10.16
CA GLN A 71 9.93 15.23 9.25
C GLN A 71 8.62 15.03 10.03
N THR A 72 8.57 14.05 10.93
CA THR A 72 7.39 13.79 11.78
C THR A 72 7.03 14.99 12.64
N GLY A 73 8.02 15.68 13.24
CA GLY A 73 7.77 16.90 14.02
C GLY A 73 7.18 18.04 13.20
N THR A 74 7.67 18.25 11.97
CA THR A 74 7.09 19.24 11.05
C THR A 74 5.69 18.85 10.59
N MET A 75 5.45 17.57 10.28
CA MET A 75 4.12 17.05 9.93
C MET A 75 3.12 17.31 11.06
N LEU A 76 3.49 16.99 12.30
CA LEU A 76 2.59 17.11 13.46
C LEU A 76 2.09 18.55 13.63
N ALA A 77 3.00 19.53 13.59
CA ALA A 77 2.64 20.95 13.72
C ALA A 77 1.81 21.47 12.53
N ALA A 78 2.03 20.95 11.33
CA ALA A 78 1.30 21.35 10.13
C ALA A 78 -0.11 20.71 10.06
N ILE A 79 -0.21 19.43 10.41
CA ILE A 79 -1.48 18.69 10.46
C ILE A 79 -2.39 19.26 11.56
N GLU A 80 -1.86 19.62 12.74
CA GLU A 80 -2.64 20.27 13.80
C GLU A 80 -3.35 21.53 13.29
N ARG A 81 -2.65 22.38 12.52
CA ARG A 81 -3.26 23.58 11.92
C ARG A 81 -4.34 23.23 10.90
N ALA A 82 -4.08 22.25 10.04
CA ALA A 82 -5.05 21.82 9.03
C ALA A 82 -6.31 21.19 9.65
N LEU A 83 -6.16 20.41 10.72
CA LEU A 83 -7.28 19.86 11.49
C LEU A 83 -8.05 20.96 12.23
N ALA A 84 -7.38 22.01 12.71
CA ALA A 84 -8.06 23.15 13.33
C ALA A 84 -8.83 23.99 12.31
N GLU A 85 -8.33 24.09 11.07
CA GLU A 85 -9.01 24.77 9.96
C GLU A 85 -10.24 23.99 9.46
N THR A 86 -10.12 22.67 9.35
CA THR A 86 -11.19 21.80 8.85
C THR A 86 -12.23 21.43 9.93
N ASP A 87 -11.85 21.50 11.21
CA ASP A 87 -12.64 21.14 12.41
C ASP A 87 -13.46 19.84 12.26
N PRO A 88 -12.81 18.70 11.92
CA PRO A 88 -13.53 17.47 11.62
C PRO A 88 -14.03 16.74 12.88
N ALA A 89 -15.10 15.96 12.74
CA ALA A 89 -15.52 15.05 13.81
C ALA A 89 -14.56 13.86 13.94
N VAL A 90 -14.02 13.37 12.81
CA VAL A 90 -13.09 12.23 12.75
C VAL A 90 -11.89 12.57 11.85
N ALA A 91 -10.69 12.26 12.32
CA ALA A 91 -9.47 12.23 11.50
C ALA A 91 -9.11 10.78 11.16
N VAL A 92 -9.01 10.48 9.86
CA VAL A 92 -8.67 9.16 9.32
C VAL A 92 -7.21 9.15 8.87
N VAL A 93 -6.44 8.17 9.35
CA VAL A 93 -5.09 7.84 8.89
C VAL A 93 -5.05 6.42 8.34
N HIS A 94 -4.03 6.10 7.54
CA HIS A 94 -3.89 4.77 6.93
C HIS A 94 -2.48 4.20 7.13
N GLY A 95 -2.39 2.94 7.56
CA GLY A 95 -1.13 2.20 7.57
C GLY A 95 -0.13 2.76 8.57
N ASP A 96 1.11 2.98 8.15
CA ASP A 96 2.26 3.05 9.05
C ASP A 96 3.35 4.07 8.66
N THR A 97 3.00 5.02 7.80
CA THR A 97 3.93 6.06 7.36
C THR A 97 4.20 7.07 8.48
N ASN A 98 5.20 7.95 8.28
CA ASN A 98 5.39 9.09 9.18
C ASN A 98 4.17 10.03 9.16
N SER A 99 3.46 10.09 8.04
CA SER A 99 2.22 10.86 7.89
C SER A 99 1.09 10.27 8.72
N ALA A 100 0.93 8.94 8.71
CA ALA A 100 -0.04 8.24 9.55
C ALA A 100 0.25 8.44 11.04
N LEU A 101 1.51 8.30 11.46
CA LEU A 101 1.93 8.56 12.83
C LEU A 101 1.64 10.01 13.25
N ALA A 102 2.10 10.98 12.46
CA ALA A 102 1.94 12.40 12.78
C ALA A 102 0.46 12.81 12.82
N GLY A 103 -0.35 12.29 11.88
CA GLY A 103 -1.79 12.53 11.83
C GLY A 103 -2.52 11.98 13.03
N ALA A 104 -2.24 10.72 13.40
CA ALA A 104 -2.84 10.08 14.55
C ALA A 104 -2.50 10.82 15.86
N VAL A 105 -1.23 11.15 16.05
CA VAL A 105 -0.77 11.84 17.27
C VAL A 105 -1.32 13.26 17.35
N ALA A 106 -1.31 14.03 16.25
CA ALA A 106 -1.89 15.38 16.24
C ALA A 106 -3.38 15.35 16.59
N ALA A 107 -4.17 14.52 15.89
CA ALA A 107 -5.60 14.41 16.11
C ALA A 107 -5.94 13.92 17.54
N SER A 108 -5.17 12.99 18.11
CA SER A 108 -5.39 12.47 19.48
C SER A 108 -5.29 13.53 20.59
N LYS A 109 -4.68 14.69 20.30
CA LYS A 109 -4.54 15.82 21.23
C LYS A 109 -5.53 16.94 20.95
N MET A 110 -6.40 16.75 19.97
CA MET A 110 -7.40 17.70 19.52
C MET A 110 -8.81 17.13 19.76
N ARG A 111 -9.83 17.83 19.26
CA ARG A 111 -11.23 17.40 19.33
C ARG A 111 -11.58 16.17 18.47
N PRO A 112 -11.05 16.00 17.24
CA PRO A 112 -11.46 14.90 16.37
C PRO A 112 -11.16 13.53 16.98
N LYS A 113 -12.02 12.56 16.72
CA LYS A 113 -11.71 11.15 16.99
C LYS A 113 -10.73 10.61 15.97
N VAL A 114 -9.86 9.69 16.39
CA VAL A 114 -8.84 9.11 15.50
C VAL A 114 -9.32 7.77 14.97
N ALA A 115 -9.35 7.65 13.65
CA ALA A 115 -9.66 6.43 12.92
C ALA A 115 -8.43 5.93 12.18
N HIS A 116 -7.99 4.72 12.48
CA HIS A 116 -6.81 4.10 11.86
C HIS A 116 -7.23 2.97 10.95
N VAL A 117 -7.12 3.20 9.65
CA VAL A 117 -7.36 2.19 8.60
C VAL A 117 -6.09 1.36 8.42
N GLU A 118 -6.25 0.04 8.27
CA GLU A 118 -5.14 -0.92 8.21
C GLU A 118 -4.43 -1.09 9.57
N ALA A 119 -5.21 -1.08 10.64
CA ALA A 119 -4.73 -1.22 12.00
C ALA A 119 -4.29 -2.66 12.33
N GLY A 120 -3.35 -2.81 13.27
CA GLY A 120 -3.03 -4.08 13.91
C GLY A 120 -2.05 -5.01 13.19
N LEU A 121 -1.52 -4.64 12.02
CA LEU A 121 -0.48 -5.43 11.35
C LEU A 121 0.81 -5.44 12.17
N ARG A 122 1.53 -6.56 12.24
CA ARG A 122 2.79 -6.66 12.99
C ARG A 122 3.86 -7.40 12.21
N SER A 123 5.01 -6.76 12.03
CA SER A 123 6.24 -7.43 11.57
C SER A 123 7.09 -7.93 12.75
N PHE A 124 6.89 -7.34 13.93
CA PHE A 124 7.73 -7.50 15.13
C PHE A 124 9.18 -7.01 14.99
N ASP A 125 9.55 -6.42 13.85
CA ASP A 125 10.86 -5.85 13.61
C ASP A 125 10.87 -4.35 13.95
N ARG A 126 11.25 -4.02 15.20
CA ARG A 126 11.37 -2.63 15.65
C ARG A 126 12.55 -1.87 15.04
N SER A 127 13.41 -2.51 14.26
CA SER A 127 14.43 -1.78 13.49
C SER A 127 13.82 -1.05 12.28
N ALA A 128 12.64 -1.48 11.81
CA ALA A 128 11.87 -0.80 10.80
C ALA A 128 11.05 0.36 11.42
N PRO A 129 11.21 1.61 10.96
CA PRO A 129 10.43 2.76 11.47
C PRO A 129 8.91 2.54 11.38
N ALA A 130 8.46 1.86 10.32
CA ALA A 130 7.05 1.53 10.08
C ALA A 130 6.42 0.70 11.21
N GLU A 131 7.18 -0.20 11.86
CA GLU A 131 6.67 -0.97 13.01
C GLU A 131 6.44 -0.07 14.22
N THR A 132 7.31 0.92 14.44
CA THR A 132 7.12 1.90 15.52
C THR A 132 5.91 2.80 15.23
N ASN A 133 5.78 3.29 14.01
CA ASN A 133 4.70 4.17 13.60
C ASN A 133 3.33 3.53 13.79
N ARG A 134 3.13 2.30 13.30
CA ARG A 134 1.83 1.61 13.41
C ARG A 134 1.43 1.31 14.85
N VAL A 135 2.38 0.89 15.69
CA VAL A 135 2.09 0.57 17.10
C VAL A 135 1.66 1.83 17.83
N ILE A 136 2.31 2.97 17.59
CA ILE A 136 1.89 4.22 18.21
C ILE A 136 0.53 4.67 17.67
N ALA A 137 0.33 4.63 16.35
CA ALA A 137 -0.94 5.00 15.71
C ALA A 137 -2.12 4.16 16.22
N ASP A 138 -1.96 2.84 16.31
CA ASP A 138 -2.97 1.92 16.84
C ASP A 138 -3.37 2.30 18.27
N HIS A 139 -2.40 2.59 19.15
CA HIS A 139 -2.65 2.83 20.57
C HIS A 139 -3.25 4.21 20.87
N VAL A 140 -3.10 5.18 19.96
CA VAL A 140 -3.77 6.49 20.09
C VAL A 140 -5.11 6.54 19.38
N ALA A 141 -5.47 5.54 18.58
CA ALA A 141 -6.71 5.49 17.81
C ALA A 141 -7.95 5.22 18.69
N ASP A 142 -9.05 5.88 18.35
CA ASP A 142 -10.38 5.62 18.90
C ASP A 142 -11.09 4.50 18.13
N TYR A 143 -10.88 4.41 16.82
CA TYR A 143 -11.42 3.38 15.92
C TYR A 143 -10.29 2.71 15.15
N LEU A 144 -10.20 1.39 15.22
CA LEU A 144 -9.19 0.58 14.57
C LEU A 144 -9.85 -0.34 13.55
N PHE A 145 -9.52 -0.16 12.27
CA PHE A 145 -10.02 -0.99 11.19
C PHE A 145 -8.98 -2.01 10.78
N ALA A 146 -9.09 -3.20 11.36
CA ALA A 146 -8.21 -4.32 11.12
C ALA A 146 -8.55 -4.98 9.78
N THR A 147 -7.52 -5.33 9.00
CA THR A 147 -7.71 -6.02 7.72
C THR A 147 -8.08 -7.49 7.88
N THR A 148 -7.65 -8.13 8.96
CA THR A 148 -7.83 -9.57 9.22
C THR A 148 -8.14 -9.82 10.70
N GLU A 149 -8.68 -11.00 11.02
CA GLU A 149 -8.84 -11.45 12.41
C GLU A 149 -7.50 -11.56 13.14
N LYS A 150 -6.41 -11.81 12.43
CA LYS A 150 -5.07 -11.84 13.01
C LYS A 150 -4.60 -10.44 13.43
N ALA A 151 -4.81 -9.44 12.59
CA ALA A 151 -4.52 -8.06 12.95
C ALA A 151 -5.33 -7.62 14.19
N ARG A 152 -6.62 -8.02 14.26
CA ARG A 152 -7.44 -7.85 15.48
C ARG A 152 -6.82 -8.57 16.69
N TRP A 153 -6.37 -9.81 16.53
CA TRP A 153 -5.75 -10.57 17.62
C TRP A 153 -4.50 -9.89 18.18
N TYR A 154 -3.64 -9.33 17.33
CA TYR A 154 -2.46 -8.58 17.79
C TYR A 154 -2.85 -7.35 18.62
N LEU A 155 -3.85 -6.58 18.17
CA LEU A 155 -4.35 -5.41 18.90
C LEU A 155 -4.89 -5.78 20.28
N VAL A 156 -5.71 -6.83 20.37
CA VAL A 156 -6.25 -7.33 21.64
C VAL A 156 -5.13 -7.78 22.58
N ARG A 157 -4.12 -8.48 22.05
CA ARG A 157 -2.95 -8.94 22.83
C ARG A 157 -2.14 -7.78 23.40
N GLU A 158 -2.14 -6.63 22.74
CA GLU A 158 -1.48 -5.41 23.20
C GLU A 158 -2.34 -4.59 24.17
N GLY A 159 -3.55 -5.03 24.50
CA GLY A 159 -4.43 -4.38 25.47
C GLY A 159 -5.41 -3.37 24.86
N VAL A 160 -5.52 -3.30 23.53
CA VAL A 160 -6.57 -2.52 22.88
C VAL A 160 -7.92 -3.18 23.12
N THR A 161 -8.91 -2.41 23.58
CA THR A 161 -10.26 -2.94 23.84
C THR A 161 -10.95 -3.32 22.53
N GLU A 162 -11.60 -4.48 22.50
CA GLU A 162 -12.33 -4.97 21.32
C GLU A 162 -13.42 -4.00 20.85
N LEU A 163 -13.96 -3.15 21.73
CA LEU A 163 -14.96 -2.14 21.38
C LEU A 163 -14.46 -1.09 20.38
N ARG A 164 -13.13 -0.93 20.25
CA ARG A 164 -12.52 -0.02 19.28
C ARG A 164 -12.18 -0.70 17.96
N ILE A 165 -12.22 -2.03 17.90
CA ILE A 165 -11.68 -2.80 16.78
C ILE A 165 -12.82 -3.33 15.91
N THR A 166 -12.77 -3.02 14.61
CA THR A 166 -13.65 -3.60 13.60
C THR A 166 -12.82 -4.29 12.54
N VAL A 167 -13.08 -5.57 12.26
CA VAL A 167 -12.45 -6.27 11.13
C VAL A 167 -13.20 -5.92 9.87
N THR A 168 -12.57 -5.11 9.02
CA THR A 168 -13.22 -4.58 7.81
C THR A 168 -12.82 -5.32 6.55
N GLY A 169 -11.79 -6.17 6.58
CA GLY A 169 -11.09 -6.52 5.34
C GLY A 169 -10.21 -5.36 4.85
N SER A 170 -9.53 -5.55 3.74
CA SER A 170 -8.63 -4.55 3.17
C SER A 170 -9.32 -3.68 2.11
N THR A 171 -9.14 -2.37 2.22
CA THR A 171 -9.53 -1.42 1.17
C THR A 171 -8.70 -1.59 -0.11
N ALA A 172 -7.60 -2.36 -0.05
CA ALA A 172 -6.88 -2.83 -1.23
C ALA A 172 -7.80 -3.59 -2.19
N VAL A 173 -8.71 -4.41 -1.66
CA VAL A 173 -9.64 -5.21 -2.48
C VAL A 173 -10.58 -4.27 -3.24
N ASP A 174 -11.21 -3.33 -2.54
CA ASP A 174 -12.07 -2.30 -3.16
C ASP A 174 -11.31 -1.47 -4.22
N ALA A 175 -10.04 -1.15 -3.96
CA ALA A 175 -9.19 -0.38 -4.87
C ALA A 175 -8.84 -1.18 -6.14
N LEU A 176 -8.53 -2.47 -6.01
CA LEU A 176 -8.17 -3.34 -7.14
C LEU A 176 -9.38 -3.71 -8.00
N GLU A 177 -10.54 -3.95 -7.41
CA GLU A 177 -11.80 -4.15 -8.15
C GLU A 177 -12.09 -2.95 -9.06
N ARG A 178 -11.89 -1.74 -8.54
CA ARG A 178 -12.02 -0.50 -9.32
C ARG A 178 -11.11 -0.48 -10.54
N VAL A 179 -9.84 -0.87 -10.37
CA VAL A 179 -8.89 -0.93 -11.50
C VAL A 179 -9.36 -1.93 -12.52
N ARG A 180 -9.81 -3.11 -12.08
CA ARG A 180 -10.30 -4.14 -12.99
C ARG A 180 -11.45 -3.60 -13.86
N ASP A 181 -12.33 -2.80 -13.27
CA ASP A 181 -13.52 -2.28 -13.94
C ASP A 181 -13.27 -1.04 -14.81
N ARG A 182 -12.31 -0.19 -14.44
CA ARG A 182 -12.12 1.15 -15.08
C ARG A 182 -10.85 1.32 -15.89
N SER A 183 -9.83 0.49 -15.67
CA SER A 183 -8.60 0.58 -16.45
C SER A 183 -8.76 -0.09 -17.81
N ARG A 184 -7.83 0.22 -18.73
CA ARG A 184 -7.75 -0.44 -20.03
C ARG A 184 -7.73 -1.96 -19.87
N PRO A 185 -8.29 -2.71 -20.85
CA PRO A 185 -8.19 -4.16 -20.88
C PRO A 185 -6.75 -4.62 -20.72
N GLU A 186 -6.54 -5.69 -19.95
CA GLU A 186 -5.21 -6.25 -19.68
C GLU A 186 -4.41 -6.49 -20.97
N ARG A 187 -5.05 -7.04 -22.00
CA ARG A 187 -4.44 -7.30 -23.31
C ARG A 187 -3.83 -6.04 -23.95
N GLU A 188 -4.56 -4.92 -23.91
CA GLU A 188 -4.06 -3.66 -24.48
C GLU A 188 -2.82 -3.14 -23.75
N VAL A 189 -2.80 -3.28 -22.42
CA VAL A 189 -1.63 -2.91 -21.61
C VAL A 189 -0.45 -3.82 -21.91
N LEU A 190 -0.67 -5.13 -22.04
CA LEU A 190 0.39 -6.08 -22.36
C LEU A 190 0.95 -5.86 -23.77
N ASP A 191 0.11 -5.57 -24.75
CA ASP A 191 0.51 -5.30 -26.13
C ASP A 191 1.40 -4.04 -26.23
N GLU A 192 1.15 -3.00 -25.42
CA GLU A 192 2.02 -1.81 -25.31
C GLU A 192 3.46 -2.18 -24.92
N PHE A 193 3.61 -3.21 -24.09
CA PHE A 193 4.91 -3.73 -23.67
C PHE A 193 5.35 -4.96 -24.48
N GLY A 194 4.59 -5.42 -25.46
CA GLY A 194 4.87 -6.67 -26.19
C GLY A 194 5.03 -7.88 -25.26
N LEU A 195 4.22 -7.94 -24.20
CA LEU A 195 4.20 -9.03 -23.22
C LEU A 195 2.98 -9.93 -23.45
N ARG A 196 3.00 -11.13 -22.85
CA ARG A 196 1.86 -12.06 -22.83
C ARG A 196 1.56 -12.46 -21.40
N ALA A 197 0.28 -12.64 -21.08
CA ALA A 197 -0.13 -13.11 -19.76
C ALA A 197 0.53 -14.47 -19.46
N GLY A 198 1.06 -14.62 -18.25
CA GLY A 198 1.85 -15.76 -17.80
C GLY A 198 3.22 -15.91 -18.46
N GLY A 199 3.62 -15.01 -19.37
CA GLY A 199 4.87 -15.11 -20.13
C GLY A 199 6.08 -14.42 -19.50
N PHE A 200 5.94 -13.85 -18.31
CA PHE A 200 6.99 -13.08 -17.65
C PHE A 200 6.91 -13.13 -16.12
N LEU A 201 8.07 -12.96 -15.49
CA LEU A 201 8.24 -12.65 -14.08
C LEU A 201 8.29 -11.13 -13.90
N LEU A 202 7.59 -10.62 -12.88
CA LEU A 202 7.68 -9.21 -12.52
C LEU A 202 8.66 -9.02 -11.36
N VAL A 203 9.51 -7.99 -11.41
CA VAL A 203 10.43 -7.65 -10.30
C VAL A 203 10.20 -6.21 -9.85
N ASP A 204 9.67 -6.01 -8.64
CA ASP A 204 9.46 -4.69 -8.01
C ASP A 204 10.21 -4.60 -6.68
N VAL A 205 11.49 -4.20 -6.73
CA VAL A 205 12.35 -4.04 -5.55
C VAL A 205 12.74 -2.57 -5.43
N ARG A 206 12.29 -1.93 -4.35
CA ARG A 206 12.39 -0.47 -4.17
C ARG A 206 12.85 -0.04 -2.76
N ARG A 207 12.84 -0.93 -1.76
CA ARG A 207 13.28 -0.54 -0.41
C ARG A 207 14.78 -0.24 -0.43
N ARG A 208 15.18 0.85 0.21
CA ARG A 208 16.59 1.28 0.33
C ARG A 208 17.53 0.15 0.78
N GLY A 209 17.11 -0.67 1.74
CA GLY A 209 17.92 -1.79 2.26
C GLY A 209 18.24 -2.90 1.24
N ASN A 210 17.55 -2.93 0.10
CA ASN A 210 17.81 -3.80 -1.05
C ASN A 210 18.34 -2.99 -2.25
N ALA A 211 17.65 -1.92 -2.63
CA ALA A 211 17.93 -1.15 -3.84
C ALA A 211 19.24 -0.34 -3.76
N ASP A 212 19.61 0.17 -2.58
CA ASP A 212 20.82 0.98 -2.39
C ASP A 212 22.08 0.11 -2.17
N ASP A 213 21.93 -1.22 -2.06
CA ASP A 213 23.03 -2.19 -2.00
C ASP A 213 23.18 -2.88 -3.37
N PRO A 214 24.16 -2.49 -4.20
CA PRO A 214 24.30 -3.03 -5.55
C PRO A 214 24.50 -4.54 -5.59
N GLY A 215 25.15 -5.11 -4.56
CA GLY A 215 25.39 -6.55 -4.47
C GLY A 215 24.10 -7.32 -4.22
N ARG A 216 23.28 -6.86 -3.27
CA ARG A 216 21.96 -7.45 -2.99
C ARG A 216 21.01 -7.28 -4.16
N PHE A 217 20.93 -6.09 -4.72
CA PHE A 217 20.04 -5.82 -5.86
C PHE A 217 20.40 -6.72 -7.05
N ARG A 218 21.69 -6.83 -7.39
CA ARG A 218 22.18 -7.76 -8.41
C ARG A 218 21.85 -9.21 -8.08
N ALA A 219 22.01 -9.63 -6.83
CA ALA A 219 21.71 -11.00 -6.41
C ALA A 219 20.23 -11.36 -6.64
N VAL A 220 19.31 -10.43 -6.34
CA VAL A 220 17.88 -10.63 -6.59
C VAL A 220 17.58 -10.73 -8.08
N LEU A 221 18.15 -9.84 -8.90
CA LEU A 221 17.98 -9.88 -10.35
C LEU A 221 18.55 -11.17 -10.96
N ASP A 222 19.73 -11.60 -10.51
CA ASP A 222 20.39 -12.82 -10.97
C ASP A 222 19.54 -14.06 -10.61
N GLY A 223 18.97 -14.12 -9.41
CA GLY A 223 18.09 -15.21 -9.00
C GLY A 223 16.80 -15.27 -9.81
N ALA A 224 16.13 -14.12 -10.00
CA ALA A 224 14.92 -14.02 -10.82
C ALA A 224 15.19 -14.38 -12.29
N ALA A 225 16.34 -13.95 -12.83
CA ALA A 225 16.79 -14.28 -14.17
C ALA A 225 17.04 -15.78 -14.37
N ARG A 226 17.69 -16.44 -13.41
CA ARG A 226 17.93 -17.90 -13.45
C ARG A 226 16.61 -18.66 -13.49
N ALA A 227 15.66 -18.29 -12.62
CA ALA A 227 14.34 -18.89 -12.61
C ALA A 227 13.57 -18.61 -13.91
N GLY A 228 13.57 -17.35 -14.38
CA GLY A 228 12.93 -16.99 -15.64
C GLY A 228 13.45 -17.81 -16.81
N SER A 229 14.77 -17.93 -16.95
CA SER A 229 15.42 -18.77 -17.98
C SER A 229 15.03 -20.25 -17.88
N ALA A 230 15.00 -20.82 -16.66
CA ALA A 230 14.63 -22.22 -16.43
C ALA A 230 13.17 -22.53 -16.80
N HIS A 231 12.28 -21.55 -16.69
CA HIS A 231 10.85 -21.69 -16.97
C HIS A 231 10.41 -21.06 -18.31
N GLY A 232 11.35 -20.55 -19.12
CA GLY A 232 11.04 -19.91 -20.41
C GLY A 232 10.28 -18.57 -20.29
N LEU A 233 10.49 -17.85 -19.19
CA LEU A 233 9.85 -16.58 -18.87
C LEU A 233 10.82 -15.40 -19.05
N GLU A 234 10.33 -14.31 -19.60
CA GLU A 234 11.04 -13.02 -19.57
C GLU A 234 11.05 -12.45 -18.15
N VAL A 235 12.09 -11.71 -17.76
CA VAL A 235 12.10 -10.96 -16.49
C VAL A 235 11.84 -9.50 -16.77
N VAL A 236 10.76 -8.96 -16.22
CA VAL A 236 10.28 -7.60 -16.45
C VAL A 236 10.40 -6.77 -15.16
N ARG A 237 11.09 -5.63 -15.24
CA ARG A 237 11.24 -4.67 -14.14
C ARG A 237 10.48 -3.38 -14.46
N PRO A 238 9.31 -3.14 -13.85
CA PRO A 238 8.61 -1.87 -13.98
C PRO A 238 9.34 -0.79 -13.16
N VAL A 239 9.86 0.23 -13.84
CA VAL A 239 10.57 1.35 -13.20
C VAL A 239 9.95 2.66 -13.63
N ARG A 240 9.50 3.46 -12.67
CA ARG A 240 9.01 4.82 -12.93
C ARG A 240 10.19 5.82 -13.04
N PRO A 241 10.08 6.90 -13.82
CA PRO A 241 11.17 7.86 -14.05
C PRO A 241 11.86 8.38 -12.79
N ARG A 242 11.07 8.77 -11.76
CA ARG A 242 11.61 9.30 -10.49
C ARG A 242 12.38 8.26 -9.68
N ALA A 243 12.13 6.97 -9.88
CA ALA A 243 12.93 5.91 -9.25
C ALA A 243 14.33 5.87 -9.86
N ARG A 244 14.46 6.05 -11.19
CA ARG A 244 15.77 6.09 -11.89
C ARG A 244 16.67 7.23 -11.42
N GLU A 245 16.08 8.38 -11.10
CA GLU A 245 16.84 9.58 -10.65
C GLU A 245 17.37 9.45 -9.22
N ARG A 246 16.65 8.74 -8.33
CA ARG A 246 17.05 8.56 -6.93
C ARG A 246 18.04 7.42 -6.71
N SER A 247 17.99 6.39 -7.55
CA SER A 247 18.75 5.16 -7.33
C SER A 247 20.12 5.15 -8.01
N GLY A 248 20.46 6.17 -8.83
CA GLY A 248 21.72 6.20 -9.57
C GLY A 248 21.97 4.87 -10.32
N GLU A 249 20.88 4.25 -10.79
CA GLU A 249 20.79 2.81 -11.06
C GLU A 249 21.77 2.41 -12.16
N VAL A 250 22.95 1.94 -11.73
CA VAL A 250 23.77 1.05 -12.53
C VAL A 250 22.95 -0.23 -12.65
N VAL A 251 22.26 -0.41 -13.78
CA VAL A 251 21.79 -1.73 -14.19
C VAL A 251 23.04 -2.60 -14.17
N PRO A 252 23.15 -3.60 -13.28
CA PRO A 252 24.37 -4.41 -13.24
C PRO A 252 24.50 -5.10 -14.59
N ASP A 253 25.62 -4.89 -15.28
CA ASP A 253 25.96 -5.72 -16.43
C ASP A 253 25.94 -7.19 -15.98
N GLY A 254 25.00 -7.96 -16.52
CA GLY A 254 24.65 -9.29 -16.07
C GLY A 254 24.13 -10.18 -17.20
N PRO A 255 24.32 -11.50 -17.12
CA PRO A 255 24.18 -12.43 -18.25
C PRO A 255 22.74 -12.73 -18.70
N ALA A 256 21.72 -12.18 -18.04
CA ALA A 256 20.32 -12.40 -18.40
C ALA A 256 19.60 -11.06 -18.59
N PRO A 257 18.89 -10.87 -19.71
CA PRO A 257 18.28 -9.59 -20.03
C PRO A 257 17.04 -9.36 -19.14
N VAL A 258 17.21 -8.59 -18.07
CA VAL A 258 16.08 -7.99 -17.33
C VAL A 258 15.52 -6.84 -18.17
N ARG A 259 14.32 -7.01 -18.68
CA ARG A 259 13.63 -5.99 -19.48
C ARG A 259 13.05 -4.93 -18.56
N THR A 260 13.60 -3.71 -18.62
CA THR A 260 13.00 -2.59 -17.89
C THR A 260 11.86 -1.99 -18.72
N VAL A 261 10.68 -1.87 -18.10
CA VAL A 261 9.51 -1.18 -18.68
C VAL A 261 9.12 -0.01 -17.81
N GLU A 262 8.41 0.96 -18.37
CA GLU A 262 7.97 2.15 -17.64
C GLU A 262 6.45 2.20 -17.63
N PRO A 263 5.78 1.59 -16.63
CA PRO A 263 4.35 1.75 -16.47
C PRO A 263 4.14 3.18 -15.95
N ARG A 264 3.91 4.10 -16.88
CA ARG A 264 3.67 5.52 -16.58
C ARG A 264 2.51 5.74 -15.60
N ARG A 265 1.67 4.73 -15.39
CA ARG A 265 0.46 4.76 -14.55
C ARG A 265 0.37 3.54 -13.64
N TYR A 266 -0.22 3.71 -12.46
CA TYR A 266 -0.36 2.66 -11.47
C TYR A 266 -1.34 1.55 -11.90
N ALA A 267 -2.44 1.86 -12.59
CA ALA A 267 -3.31 0.83 -13.17
C ALA A 267 -2.58 -0.08 -14.17
N ALA A 268 -1.63 0.45 -14.95
CA ALA A 268 -0.81 -0.37 -15.84
C ALA A 268 0.10 -1.32 -15.03
N PHE A 269 0.66 -0.86 -13.90
CA PHE A 269 1.39 -1.73 -12.99
C PHE A 269 0.51 -2.86 -12.44
N VAL A 270 -0.72 -2.56 -12.02
CA VAL A 270 -1.67 -3.58 -11.52
C VAL A 270 -1.99 -4.62 -12.60
N ARG A 271 -2.15 -4.21 -13.87
CA ARG A 271 -2.34 -5.14 -15.00
C ARG A 271 -1.10 -5.99 -15.29
N LEU A 272 0.10 -5.41 -15.17
CA LEU A 272 1.35 -6.17 -15.29
C LEU A 272 1.48 -7.18 -14.15
N LEU A 273 1.09 -6.80 -12.92
CA LEU A 273 1.09 -7.68 -11.77
C LEU A 273 0.13 -8.86 -11.97
N SER A 274 -1.15 -8.59 -12.29
CA SER A 274 -2.16 -9.63 -12.50
C SER A 274 -1.80 -10.60 -13.63
N ALA A 275 -1.15 -10.11 -14.69
CA ALA A 275 -0.76 -10.91 -15.83
C ALA A 275 0.58 -11.64 -15.66
N SER A 276 1.35 -11.36 -14.60
CA SER A 276 2.65 -12.00 -14.40
C SER A 276 2.51 -13.45 -13.92
N ALA A 277 3.48 -14.29 -14.28
CA ALA A 277 3.52 -15.68 -13.80
C ALA A 277 3.84 -15.75 -12.29
N ALA A 278 4.70 -14.84 -11.83
CA ALA A 278 4.98 -14.57 -10.43
C ALA A 278 5.63 -13.19 -10.29
N VAL A 279 5.61 -12.64 -9.08
CA VAL A 279 6.27 -11.38 -8.73
C VAL A 279 7.35 -11.59 -7.66
N VAL A 280 8.50 -10.95 -7.85
CA VAL A 280 9.55 -10.78 -6.83
C VAL A 280 9.50 -9.36 -6.32
N THR A 281 9.27 -9.16 -5.03
CA THR A 281 9.08 -7.80 -4.47
C THR A 281 9.64 -7.62 -3.07
N ASP A 282 9.89 -6.36 -2.68
CA ASP A 282 10.04 -5.96 -1.28
C ASP A 282 8.97 -4.97 -0.81
N SER A 283 7.91 -4.78 -1.60
CA SER A 283 6.80 -3.91 -1.25
C SER A 283 5.74 -4.69 -0.47
N SER A 284 5.35 -4.16 0.69
CA SER A 284 4.24 -4.74 1.48
C SER A 284 2.90 -4.59 0.77
N CYS A 285 2.72 -3.52 0.01
CA CYS A 285 1.50 -3.28 -0.76
C CYS A 285 1.39 -4.26 -1.93
N VAL A 286 2.51 -4.54 -2.60
CA VAL A 286 2.55 -5.52 -3.71
C VAL A 286 2.31 -6.93 -3.20
N GLN A 287 2.79 -7.29 -2.00
CA GLN A 287 2.46 -8.59 -1.38
C GLN A 287 0.95 -8.79 -1.22
N GLU A 288 0.26 -7.77 -0.70
CA GLU A 288 -1.19 -7.80 -0.55
C GLU A 288 -1.90 -7.80 -1.91
N GLU A 289 -1.46 -6.96 -2.85
CA GLU A 289 -2.05 -6.87 -4.19
C GLU A 289 -1.88 -8.16 -4.99
N ALA A 290 -0.70 -8.77 -4.96
CA ALA A 290 -0.43 -10.05 -5.62
C ALA A 290 -1.31 -11.17 -5.07
N CYS A 291 -1.46 -11.22 -3.74
CA CYS A 291 -2.35 -12.17 -3.08
C CYS A 291 -3.82 -12.00 -3.52
N ILE A 292 -4.31 -10.76 -3.57
CA ILE A 292 -5.68 -10.45 -4.00
C ILE A 292 -5.89 -10.76 -5.49
N LEU A 293 -4.89 -10.53 -6.33
CA LEU A 293 -4.96 -10.73 -7.78
C LEU A 293 -4.71 -12.17 -8.23
N GLY A 294 -4.32 -13.08 -7.32
CA GLY A 294 -3.99 -14.46 -7.67
C GLY A 294 -2.62 -14.63 -8.31
N THR A 295 -1.69 -13.71 -8.05
CA THR A 295 -0.32 -13.76 -8.56
C THR A 295 0.64 -14.31 -7.49
N PRO A 296 1.35 -15.42 -7.74
CA PRO A 296 2.33 -15.95 -6.80
C PRO A 296 3.43 -14.91 -6.48
N CYS A 297 3.76 -14.76 -5.20
CA CYS A 297 4.65 -13.72 -4.72
C CYS A 297 5.89 -14.30 -4.03
N VAL A 298 7.05 -13.69 -4.28
CA VAL A 298 8.31 -13.93 -3.56
C VAL A 298 8.76 -12.62 -2.95
N THR A 299 8.74 -12.55 -1.63
CA THR A 299 9.16 -11.37 -0.88
C THR A 299 10.62 -11.47 -0.50
N VAL A 300 11.46 -10.54 -0.97
CA VAL A 300 12.90 -10.50 -0.66
C VAL A 300 13.19 -9.70 0.62
N GLN A 301 12.56 -10.12 1.72
CA GLN A 301 12.72 -9.51 3.04
C GLN A 301 12.90 -10.54 4.15
N ASN A 302 13.47 -10.10 5.28
CA ASN A 302 13.67 -10.96 6.46
C ASN A 302 12.38 -11.21 7.23
N ALA A 303 11.41 -10.30 7.13
CA ALA A 303 10.14 -10.35 7.82
C ALA A 303 9.06 -9.70 6.94
N THR A 304 7.81 -10.06 7.21
CA THR A 304 6.64 -9.40 6.64
C THR A 304 5.58 -9.22 7.71
N GLU A 305 4.94 -8.07 7.69
CA GLU A 305 3.73 -7.78 8.44
C GLU A 305 2.47 -8.37 7.80
N ARG A 306 2.59 -8.93 6.58
CA ARG A 306 1.51 -9.55 5.80
C ARG A 306 1.61 -11.07 5.87
N SER A 307 1.81 -11.58 7.09
CA SER A 307 1.99 -13.02 7.39
C SER A 307 0.89 -13.91 6.78
N GLU A 308 -0.31 -13.38 6.63
CA GLU A 308 -1.46 -14.05 6.01
C GLU A 308 -1.15 -14.49 4.59
N THR A 309 -0.40 -13.69 3.81
CA THR A 309 0.02 -14.07 2.44
C THR A 309 0.89 -15.32 2.43
N THR A 310 1.76 -15.49 3.43
CA THR A 310 2.63 -16.67 3.53
C THR A 310 1.88 -17.88 4.05
N GLU A 311 0.91 -17.69 4.93
CA GLU A 311 0.11 -18.78 5.51
C GLU A 311 -0.86 -19.40 4.51
N VAL A 312 -1.45 -18.59 3.62
CA VAL A 312 -2.31 -19.11 2.54
C VAL A 312 -1.51 -19.64 1.35
N GLY A 313 -0.17 -19.56 1.38
CA GLY A 313 0.70 -20.06 0.30
C GLY A 313 0.88 -19.11 -0.90
N ALA A 314 0.22 -17.94 -0.89
CA ALA A 314 0.32 -16.93 -1.94
C ALA A 314 1.72 -16.29 -2.03
N ASN A 315 2.44 -16.23 -0.92
CA ASN A 315 3.73 -15.56 -0.80
C ASN A 315 4.78 -16.46 -0.15
N ARG A 316 6.03 -16.29 -0.56
CA ARG A 316 7.20 -16.92 0.07
C ARG A 316 8.20 -15.85 0.47
N LEU A 317 8.69 -15.90 1.70
CA LEU A 317 9.83 -15.08 2.12
C LEU A 317 11.11 -15.68 1.51
N GLY A 318 11.59 -15.08 0.43
CA GLY A 318 12.79 -15.50 -0.27
C GLY A 318 14.04 -14.97 0.41
N ALA A 319 15.08 -15.80 0.49
CA ALA A 319 16.40 -15.32 0.87
C ALA A 319 16.91 -14.29 -0.15
N ARG A 320 17.85 -13.43 0.28
CA ARG A 320 18.36 -12.30 -0.53
C ARG A 320 19.59 -12.67 -1.37
N ASP A 321 19.87 -13.95 -1.53
CA ASP A 321 20.93 -14.48 -2.38
C ASP A 321 20.37 -15.10 -3.68
N PRO A 322 21.16 -15.24 -4.75
CA PRO A 322 20.66 -15.66 -6.06
C PRO A 322 20.01 -17.05 -6.05
N ASP A 323 20.55 -17.99 -5.28
CA ASP A 323 20.08 -19.37 -5.24
C ASP A 323 18.76 -19.46 -4.46
N GLY A 324 18.68 -18.72 -3.35
CA GLY A 324 17.47 -18.57 -2.57
C GLY A 324 16.32 -17.93 -3.33
N VAL A 325 16.58 -16.84 -4.07
CA VAL A 325 15.57 -16.20 -4.93
C VAL A 325 15.14 -17.16 -6.04
N CYS A 326 16.09 -17.78 -6.75
CA CYS A 326 15.78 -18.73 -7.83
C CYS A 326 14.87 -19.87 -7.34
N ARG A 327 15.25 -20.52 -6.23
CA ARG A 327 14.46 -21.59 -5.62
C ARG A 327 13.06 -21.12 -5.23
N SER A 328 12.95 -19.96 -4.57
CA SER A 328 11.65 -19.44 -4.11
C SER A 328 10.72 -19.12 -5.28
N VAL A 329 11.27 -18.63 -6.39
CA VAL A 329 10.50 -18.36 -7.62
C VAL A 329 10.07 -19.67 -8.28
N THR A 330 10.96 -20.65 -8.40
CA THR A 330 10.60 -21.99 -8.92
C THR A 330 9.48 -22.61 -8.09
N GLU A 331 9.60 -22.62 -6.76
CA GLU A 331 8.55 -23.13 -5.87
C GLU A 331 7.23 -22.36 -5.99
N ALA A 332 7.27 -21.05 -6.27
CA ALA A 332 6.08 -20.24 -6.50
C ALA A 332 5.40 -20.58 -7.83
N LEU A 333 6.18 -20.78 -8.91
CA LEU A 333 5.69 -21.17 -10.23
C LEU A 333 5.14 -22.61 -10.26
N GLU A 334 5.69 -23.49 -9.43
CA GLU A 334 5.26 -24.89 -9.31
C GLU A 334 4.08 -25.08 -8.36
N SER A 335 3.64 -24.03 -7.66
CA SER A 335 2.46 -24.09 -6.82
C SER A 335 1.18 -24.13 -7.65
N ASP A 336 0.14 -24.79 -7.12
CA ASP A 336 -1.16 -24.93 -7.81
C ASP A 336 -1.86 -23.58 -8.05
N GLY A 337 -1.34 -22.47 -7.51
CA GLY A 337 -1.83 -21.12 -7.76
C GLY A 337 -3.19 -20.81 -7.12
N GLU A 338 -3.72 -21.73 -6.31
CA GLU A 338 -5.03 -21.60 -5.66
C GLU A 338 -4.85 -21.31 -4.16
N TRP A 339 -5.42 -20.20 -3.70
CA TRP A 339 -5.54 -19.87 -2.29
C TRP A 339 -6.79 -19.03 -2.03
N GLU A 340 -7.27 -19.05 -0.79
CA GLU A 340 -8.33 -18.15 -0.34
C GLU A 340 -7.72 -16.78 0.02
N ASN A 341 -8.28 -15.70 -0.54
CA ASN A 341 -7.82 -14.34 -0.23
C ASN A 341 -8.15 -13.97 1.23
N PRO A 342 -7.15 -13.78 2.11
CA PRO A 342 -7.39 -13.49 3.53
C PRO A 342 -7.86 -12.05 3.78
N TYR A 343 -7.86 -11.18 2.77
CA TYR A 343 -8.16 -9.76 2.89
C TYR A 343 -9.63 -9.39 2.63
N GLY A 344 -10.49 -10.39 2.46
CA GLY A 344 -11.93 -10.23 2.24
C GLY A 344 -12.32 -10.09 0.77
N THR A 345 -13.61 -9.86 0.53
CA THR A 345 -14.24 -9.89 -0.81
C THR A 345 -14.75 -8.51 -1.26
N GLY A 346 -14.12 -7.44 -0.81
CA GLY A 346 -14.55 -6.05 -1.07
C GLY A 346 -15.57 -5.52 -0.05
N GLY A 347 -15.95 -4.26 -0.22
CA GLY A 347 -16.84 -3.52 0.68
C GLY A 347 -16.17 -3.07 1.98
N ALA A 348 -14.83 -3.13 2.10
CA ALA A 348 -14.13 -2.70 3.29
C ALA A 348 -14.34 -1.20 3.52
N ALA A 349 -14.36 -0.42 2.43
CA ALA A 349 -14.63 1.01 2.48
C ALA A 349 -15.99 1.36 3.10
N ASP A 350 -17.03 0.62 2.71
CA ASP A 350 -18.38 0.81 3.22
C ASP A 350 -18.52 0.38 4.69
N ARG A 351 -17.77 -0.63 5.12
CA ARG A 351 -17.68 -1.06 6.54
C ARG A 351 -16.92 -0.05 7.39
N VAL A 352 -15.79 0.47 6.91
CA VAL A 352 -15.03 1.54 7.57
C VAL A 352 -15.95 2.74 7.81
N LEU A 353 -16.58 3.25 6.76
CA LEU A 353 -17.44 4.44 6.88
C LEU A 353 -18.68 4.18 7.74
N GLY A 354 -19.30 3.00 7.63
CA GLY A 354 -20.48 2.63 8.42
C GLY A 354 -20.22 2.44 9.92
N ALA A 355 -18.96 2.24 10.31
CA ALA A 355 -18.56 2.12 11.71
C ALA A 355 -18.14 3.48 12.33
N LEU A 356 -18.01 4.53 11.53
CA LEU A 356 -17.73 5.88 12.02
C LEU A 356 -19.03 6.59 12.45
N PRO A 357 -18.98 7.45 13.48
CA PRO A 357 -20.14 8.23 13.92
C PRO A 357 -20.36 9.45 13.02
N VAL A 358 -20.63 9.23 11.74
CA VAL A 358 -20.81 10.27 10.71
C VAL A 358 -22.23 10.16 10.14
N ASP A 359 -22.90 11.30 9.98
CA ASP A 359 -24.34 11.37 9.66
C ASP A 359 -24.52 11.61 8.16
N ALA A 360 -24.97 10.59 7.42
CA ALA A 360 -25.29 10.74 5.98
C ALA A 360 -26.53 11.65 5.71
N GLU A 361 -27.34 11.96 6.73
CA GLU A 361 -28.68 12.57 6.56
C GLU A 361 -29.06 13.62 7.63
N ARG A 362 -28.18 14.55 8.01
CA ARG A 362 -28.61 15.78 8.73
C ARG A 362 -29.12 16.90 7.79
N GLY A 363 -29.66 16.53 6.63
CA GLY A 363 -30.20 17.46 5.63
C GLY A 363 -31.71 17.73 5.71
N GLU A 364 -32.52 16.88 6.35
CA GLU A 364 -33.99 17.05 6.39
C GLU A 364 -34.62 16.65 7.73
N ILE A 365 -34.10 17.18 8.84
CA ILE A 365 -34.96 17.37 10.03
C ILE A 365 -34.82 18.82 10.48
N VAL A 366 -35.36 19.72 9.65
CA VAL A 366 -35.76 21.07 10.06
C VAL A 366 -37.27 21.15 9.97
N ARG A 367 -37.95 20.79 11.07
CA ARG A 367 -38.98 21.60 11.75
C ARG A 367 -39.63 20.83 12.89
#